data_AF-A0A9W9MWM6-F1
#
_entry.id   AF-A0A9W9MWM6-F1
#
_cell.length_a   1.000
_cell.length_b   1.000
_cell.length_c   1.000
_cell.angle_alpha   90.00
_cell.angle_beta   90.00
_cell.angle_gamma   90.00
#
_symmetry.space_group_name_H-M   'P 1'
#
loop_
_entity.id
_entity.type
_entity.pdbx_description
1 polymer ?
#
loop_
_entity_poly.entity_id
_entity_poly.type
_entity_poly.pdbx_seq_one_letter_code
_entity_poly.pdbx_strand_id
1 'polypeptide(L)'
;MAILGLKVQSTKAPDLEQQNQNTNRLLLREPEWRESLVNPQCMINNLGPTCNSMPSQNDDKHDDTPKDSREKNAQLRHEMTKQAQIILDLTQRSRGPKKKVSDLKSQKGKLFRHHEEQTKRISDLEFQKEKLVRDPEEQPKKIADLECQKGMVVCDPKAQTKRISELERQNGMMVHSLEEQTRIASALEKRDAKMKEVFGNISSTMFLELEYQEELINEMTPGEGEFFQPSHNTLVDLVGIIEQWTVDDKHSEMMFNLEDEPQFEQLYVELLSRFNEQSCQLKMQSMKLDRQKDMIDEQRSTIFELEAQKRKLAGDLEEQDGKVASLLECLEGNGVEFTFIWN
;
A
#
# COMPACT_ATOMS: atom_id res chain seq x y z
N MET A 1 -27.24 -22.05 -23.52
CA MET A 1 -28.29 -21.01 -23.50
C MET A 1 -27.84 -19.87 -24.39
N ALA A 2 -28.46 -19.74 -25.56
CA ALA A 2 -28.27 -18.61 -26.45
C ALA A 2 -29.20 -17.48 -26.01
N ILE A 3 -28.68 -16.27 -25.84
CA ILE A 3 -29.52 -15.07 -25.77
C ILE A 3 -29.10 -14.14 -26.90
N LEU A 4 -30.11 -13.86 -27.71
CA LEU A 4 -30.12 -13.19 -28.99
C LEU A 4 -29.66 -11.74 -28.89
N GLY A 5 -28.98 -11.30 -29.94
CA GLY A 5 -28.52 -9.93 -30.11
C GLY A 5 -29.68 -8.94 -30.28
N LEU A 6 -29.52 -7.78 -29.64
CA LEU A 6 -30.34 -6.60 -29.86
C LEU A 6 -29.51 -5.59 -30.66
N LYS A 7 -29.83 -5.51 -31.95
CA LYS A 7 -29.31 -4.53 -32.90
C LYS A 7 -30.13 -3.25 -32.74
N VAL A 8 -29.57 -2.24 -32.05
CA VAL A 8 -30.18 -0.92 -31.94
C VAL A 8 -29.94 -0.17 -33.24
N GLN A 9 -31.00 0.05 -34.01
CA GLN A 9 -31.00 0.97 -35.14
C GLN A 9 -30.96 2.41 -34.61
N SER A 10 -29.91 3.14 -34.99
CA SER A 10 -29.80 4.58 -34.77
C SER A 10 -30.76 5.31 -35.70
N THR A 11 -31.88 5.79 -35.15
CA THR A 11 -32.72 6.80 -35.79
C THR A 11 -32.14 8.17 -35.47
N LYS A 12 -31.56 8.81 -36.49
CA LYS A 12 -31.21 10.24 -36.47
C LYS A 12 -32.45 11.06 -36.08
N ALA A 13 -32.32 11.84 -35.02
CA ALA A 13 -33.29 12.87 -34.65
C ALA A 13 -33.38 13.92 -35.78
N PRO A 14 -34.56 14.45 -36.10
CA PRO A 14 -34.69 15.57 -37.03
C PRO A 14 -34.15 16.84 -36.38
N ASP A 15 -33.35 17.55 -37.16
CA ASP A 15 -32.77 18.85 -36.89
C ASP A 15 -33.86 19.88 -36.55
N LEU A 16 -33.92 20.26 -35.27
CA LEU A 16 -34.90 21.19 -34.70
C LEU A 16 -34.51 22.66 -34.92
N GLU A 17 -33.41 22.93 -35.64
CA GLU A 17 -32.87 24.28 -35.83
C GLU A 17 -33.55 25.03 -37.00
N GLN A 18 -34.45 24.38 -37.75
CA GLN A 18 -35.08 24.95 -38.94
C GLN A 18 -36.58 25.30 -38.79
N GLN A 19 -37.04 25.55 -37.55
CA GLN A 19 -38.44 25.94 -37.30
C GLN A 19 -38.61 27.23 -36.47
N ASN A 20 -37.59 28.11 -36.45
CA ASN A 20 -37.69 29.39 -35.71
C ASN A 20 -37.39 30.64 -36.56
N GLN A 21 -37.41 30.53 -37.88
CA GLN A 21 -37.15 31.67 -38.79
C GLN A 21 -38.41 32.28 -39.43
N ASN A 22 -39.63 31.84 -39.11
CA ASN A 22 -40.80 32.17 -39.93
C ASN A 22 -42.01 32.81 -39.22
N THR A 23 -41.83 33.43 -38.05
CA THR A 23 -42.95 34.06 -37.30
C THR A 23 -42.87 35.57 -37.13
N ASN A 24 -41.82 36.26 -37.58
CA ASN A 24 -41.68 37.71 -37.44
C ASN A 24 -41.77 38.49 -38.76
N ARG A 25 -42.83 38.26 -39.55
CA ARG A 25 -43.12 39.09 -40.73
C ARG A 25 -44.61 39.28 -41.01
N LEU A 26 -45.35 39.72 -39.99
CA LEU A 26 -46.63 40.41 -40.21
C LEU A 26 -46.48 41.84 -39.69
N LEU A 27 -45.89 42.68 -40.53
CA LEU A 27 -46.02 44.13 -40.44
C LEU A 27 -47.50 44.46 -40.66
N LEU A 28 -48.21 44.69 -39.55
CA LEU A 28 -49.51 45.36 -39.56
C LEU A 28 -49.29 46.77 -40.13
N ARG A 29 -49.62 46.91 -41.41
CA ARG A 29 -49.75 48.19 -42.11
C ARG A 29 -50.76 49.04 -41.34
N GLU A 30 -50.28 50.11 -40.70
CA GLU A 30 -51.15 51.09 -40.02
C GLU A 30 -52.12 51.72 -41.04
N PRO A 31 -53.39 51.98 -40.67
CA PRO A 31 -54.29 52.73 -41.52
C PRO A 31 -53.86 54.19 -41.56
N GLU A 32 -53.49 54.69 -42.74
CA GLU A 32 -53.32 56.12 -42.99
C GLU A 32 -54.68 56.82 -42.81
N TRP A 33 -54.90 57.42 -41.64
CA TRP A 33 -56.00 58.35 -41.43
C TRP A 33 -55.66 59.64 -42.18
N ARG A 34 -56.21 59.83 -43.39
CA ARG A 34 -56.25 61.15 -44.01
C ARG A 34 -57.15 62.04 -43.15
N GLU A 35 -56.55 63.04 -42.52
CA GLU A 35 -57.28 64.14 -41.88
C GLU A 35 -58.15 64.83 -42.93
N SER A 36 -59.43 64.47 -42.93
CA SER A 36 -60.45 65.18 -43.69
C SER A 36 -60.59 66.57 -43.06
N LEU A 37 -60.01 67.57 -43.71
CA LEU A 37 -60.19 69.00 -43.46
C LEU A 37 -61.63 69.44 -43.80
N VAL A 38 -62.63 68.77 -43.25
CA VAL A 38 -64.02 69.23 -43.27
C VAL A 38 -64.25 69.97 -41.97
N ASN A 39 -63.91 71.26 -42.02
CA ASN A 39 -64.31 72.29 -41.07
C ASN A 39 -65.86 72.30 -40.94
N PRO A 40 -66.46 71.86 -39.82
CA PRO A 40 -67.91 71.87 -39.66
C PRO A 40 -68.43 73.19 -39.05
N GLN A 41 -67.68 74.30 -39.20
CA GLN A 41 -67.93 75.53 -38.44
C GLN A 41 -68.35 76.74 -39.29
N CYS A 42 -68.99 76.51 -40.43
CA CYS A 42 -69.47 77.58 -41.29
C CYS A 42 -70.90 77.35 -41.77
N MET A 43 -71.89 77.23 -40.86
CA MET A 43 -73.31 77.52 -41.17
C MET A 43 -74.14 77.68 -39.89
N ILE A 44 -73.93 78.74 -39.10
CA ILE A 44 -74.93 79.21 -38.13
C ILE A 44 -74.97 80.75 -38.12
N ASN A 45 -75.95 81.27 -38.88
CA ASN A 45 -76.83 82.39 -38.54
C ASN A 45 -76.23 83.68 -37.93
N ASN A 46 -75.93 84.66 -38.79
CA ASN A 46 -76.05 86.08 -38.45
C ASN A 46 -77.30 86.64 -39.13
N LEU A 47 -78.45 86.48 -38.46
CA LEU A 47 -79.69 87.20 -38.74
C LEU A 47 -79.70 88.50 -37.91
N GLY A 48 -79.37 89.62 -38.55
CA GLY A 48 -79.81 90.99 -38.20
C GLY A 48 -79.32 91.60 -36.86
N PRO A 49 -79.38 92.94 -36.69
CA PRO A 49 -80.48 93.78 -37.16
C PRO A 49 -80.03 94.99 -38.00
N THR A 50 -80.53 95.04 -39.24
CA THR A 50 -80.68 96.28 -39.99
C THR A 50 -81.96 96.96 -39.53
N CYS A 51 -81.92 98.25 -39.16
CA CYS A 51 -82.93 99.27 -39.48
C CYS A 51 -82.58 100.63 -38.83
N ASN A 52 -83.06 101.69 -39.50
CA ASN A 52 -83.01 103.14 -39.23
C ASN A 52 -81.98 103.82 -40.16
N SER A 53 -82.34 104.48 -41.26
CA SER A 53 -83.43 105.45 -41.44
C SER A 53 -83.77 105.52 -42.93
N MET A 54 -85.04 105.50 -43.34
CA MET A 54 -85.87 106.67 -43.66
C MET A 54 -87.24 106.12 -44.09
N PRO A 55 -88.35 106.87 -43.91
CA PRO A 55 -89.03 107.35 -45.10
C PRO A 55 -89.66 108.74 -44.96
N SER A 56 -89.56 109.54 -46.03
CA SER A 56 -90.38 110.73 -46.26
C SER A 56 -91.20 110.52 -47.52
N GLN A 57 -92.44 111.01 -47.45
CA GLN A 57 -93.45 111.20 -48.49
C GLN A 57 -94.33 110.00 -48.87
N ASN A 58 -95.54 110.06 -48.31
CA ASN A 58 -96.79 110.26 -49.04
C ASN A 58 -96.88 109.57 -50.41
N ASP A 59 -97.77 108.59 -50.53
CA ASP A 59 -99.13 108.91 -50.98
C ASP A 59 -100.02 107.66 -50.98
N ASP A 60 -101.24 107.88 -50.48
CA ASP A 60 -102.49 107.42 -51.07
C ASP A 60 -102.85 105.90 -51.04
N LYS A 61 -104.00 105.67 -50.40
CA LYS A 61 -105.07 104.71 -50.74
C LYS A 61 -105.03 103.25 -50.23
N HIS A 62 -106.07 102.97 -49.42
CA HIS A 62 -106.88 101.74 -49.32
C HIS A 62 -106.16 100.47 -48.81
N ASP A 63 -106.76 99.49 -48.15
CA ASP A 63 -107.98 99.26 -47.39
C ASP A 63 -107.73 97.86 -46.78
N ASP A 64 -108.15 97.61 -45.54
CA ASP A 64 -108.36 96.28 -44.94
C ASP A 64 -107.31 95.14 -45.10
N THR A 65 -106.28 95.06 -44.24
CA THR A 65 -105.67 93.75 -43.85
C THR A 65 -104.95 93.64 -42.46
N PRO A 66 -105.43 94.19 -41.32
CA PRO A 66 -104.73 94.04 -40.01
C PRO A 66 -104.97 92.70 -39.28
N LYS A 67 -105.91 91.86 -39.74
CA LYS A 67 -106.30 90.60 -39.06
C LYS A 67 -105.36 89.43 -39.37
N ASP A 68 -104.91 89.29 -40.62
CA ASP A 68 -104.08 88.16 -41.07
C ASP A 68 -102.68 88.12 -40.44
N SER A 69 -102.07 89.28 -40.19
CA SER A 69 -100.74 89.37 -39.59
C SER A 69 -100.75 89.02 -38.09
N ARG A 70 -101.84 89.37 -37.37
CA ARG A 70 -102.04 88.98 -35.97
C ARG A 70 -102.25 87.48 -35.82
N GLU A 71 -103.03 86.88 -36.72
CA GLU A 71 -103.29 85.43 -36.72
C GLU A 71 -102.02 84.63 -37.06
N LYS A 72 -101.24 85.06 -38.05
CA LYS A 72 -99.92 84.46 -38.37
C LYS A 72 -98.94 84.55 -37.19
N ASN A 73 -98.92 85.67 -36.45
CA ASN A 73 -98.06 85.81 -35.27
C ASN A 73 -98.49 84.89 -34.11
N ALA A 74 -99.81 84.74 -33.90
CA ALA A 74 -100.34 83.81 -32.90
C ALA A 74 -99.99 82.35 -33.24
N GLN A 75 -100.12 81.95 -34.51
CA GLN A 75 -99.69 80.63 -34.98
C GLN A 75 -98.20 80.39 -34.80
N LEU A 76 -97.36 81.39 -35.14
CA LEU A 76 -95.92 81.30 -34.93
C LEU A 76 -95.55 81.11 -33.46
N ARG A 77 -96.17 81.87 -32.55
CA ARG A 77 -95.96 81.71 -31.10
C ARG A 77 -96.36 80.33 -30.60
N HIS A 78 -97.45 79.79 -31.12
CA HIS A 78 -97.90 78.45 -30.78
C HIS A 78 -96.91 77.37 -31.27
N GLU A 79 -96.40 77.49 -32.51
CA GLU A 79 -95.37 76.58 -33.02
C GLU A 79 -94.03 76.71 -32.29
N MET A 80 -93.62 77.92 -31.93
CA MET A 80 -92.44 78.12 -31.07
C MET A 80 -92.61 77.46 -29.70
N THR A 81 -93.82 77.51 -29.13
CA THR A 81 -94.13 76.86 -27.85
C THR A 81 -94.08 75.33 -27.98
N LYS A 82 -94.63 74.76 -29.07
CA LYS A 82 -94.50 73.33 -29.38
C LYS A 82 -93.03 72.92 -29.55
N GLN A 83 -92.25 73.69 -30.29
CA GLN A 83 -90.82 73.41 -30.48
C GLN A 83 -90.06 73.46 -29.16
N ALA A 84 -90.33 74.45 -28.31
CA ALA A 84 -89.74 74.54 -26.97
C ALA A 84 -90.07 73.30 -26.12
N GLN A 85 -91.32 72.82 -26.15
CA GLN A 85 -91.71 71.61 -25.44
C GLN A 85 -91.00 70.35 -25.99
N ILE A 86 -90.90 70.22 -27.31
CA ILE A 86 -90.15 69.12 -27.95
C ILE A 86 -88.68 69.15 -27.53
N ILE A 87 -88.05 70.33 -27.50
CA ILE A 87 -86.65 70.49 -27.06
C ILE A 87 -86.49 70.07 -25.59
N LEU A 88 -87.42 70.44 -24.71
CA LEU A 88 -87.41 70.04 -23.30
C LEU A 88 -87.55 68.52 -23.16
N ASP A 89 -88.50 67.91 -23.87
CA ASP A 89 -88.73 66.46 -23.82
C ASP A 89 -87.54 65.66 -24.37
N LEU A 90 -86.93 66.12 -25.47
CA LEU A 90 -85.71 65.53 -26.03
C LEU A 90 -84.53 65.69 -25.09
N THR A 91 -84.37 66.87 -24.47
CA THR A 91 -83.31 67.12 -23.49
C THR A 91 -83.46 66.18 -22.30
N GLN A 92 -84.67 66.04 -21.78
CA GLN A 92 -84.99 65.14 -20.67
C GLN A 92 -84.79 63.67 -21.05
N ARG A 93 -85.27 63.23 -22.23
CA ARG A 93 -85.04 61.87 -22.75
C ARG A 93 -83.55 61.58 -22.96
N SER A 94 -82.73 62.56 -23.34
CA SER A 94 -81.30 62.38 -23.58
C SER A 94 -80.47 62.20 -22.30
N ARG A 95 -80.98 62.61 -21.12
CA ARG A 95 -80.25 62.48 -19.84
C ARG A 95 -80.00 61.03 -19.46
N GLY A 96 -80.98 60.15 -19.66
CA GLY A 96 -80.86 58.71 -19.35
C GLY A 96 -79.76 58.02 -20.16
N PRO A 97 -79.77 58.09 -21.51
CA PRO A 97 -78.71 57.59 -22.37
C PRO A 97 -77.33 58.18 -22.04
N LYS A 98 -77.23 59.49 -21.77
CA LYS A 98 -75.96 60.13 -21.37
C LYS A 98 -75.37 59.53 -20.09
N LYS A 99 -76.20 59.27 -19.08
CA LYS A 99 -75.77 58.60 -17.85
C LYS A 99 -75.28 57.16 -18.14
N LYS A 100 -76.06 56.38 -18.91
CA LYS A 100 -75.67 55.01 -19.30
C LYS A 100 -74.36 54.97 -20.07
N VAL A 101 -74.10 55.93 -20.96
CA VAL A 101 -72.82 56.04 -21.69
C VAL A 101 -71.66 56.32 -20.73
N SER A 102 -71.86 57.18 -19.73
CA SER A 102 -70.85 57.45 -18.70
C SER A 102 -70.54 56.21 -17.86
N ASP A 103 -71.58 55.45 -17.45
CA ASP A 103 -71.43 54.22 -16.68
C ASP A 103 -70.70 53.14 -17.50
N LEU A 104 -71.08 52.94 -18.76
CA LEU A 104 -70.41 52.00 -19.68
C LEU A 104 -68.95 52.38 -19.93
N LYS A 105 -68.65 53.67 -20.09
CA LYS A 105 -67.26 54.17 -20.24
C LYS A 105 -66.43 53.84 -19.00
N SER A 106 -67.01 54.02 -17.81
CA SER A 106 -66.36 53.69 -16.54
C SER A 106 -66.15 52.18 -16.37
N GLN A 107 -67.14 51.35 -16.73
CA GLN A 107 -67.02 49.89 -16.73
C GLN A 107 -65.94 49.40 -17.71
N LYS A 108 -65.92 49.93 -18.93
CA LYS A 108 -64.89 49.63 -19.93
C LYS A 108 -63.49 49.93 -19.40
N GLY A 109 -63.31 51.07 -18.72
CA GLY A 109 -62.04 51.43 -18.11
C GLY A 109 -61.59 50.47 -17.00
N LYS A 110 -62.54 49.99 -16.17
CA LYS A 110 -62.25 48.97 -15.14
C LYS A 110 -61.85 47.63 -15.77
N LEU A 111 -62.56 47.19 -16.81
CA LEU A 111 -62.27 45.94 -17.51
C LEU A 111 -60.89 45.98 -18.17
N PHE A 112 -60.51 47.11 -18.77
CA PHE A 112 -59.20 47.28 -19.38
C PHE A 112 -58.05 47.14 -18.36
N ARG A 113 -58.18 47.79 -17.19
CA ARG A 113 -57.19 47.66 -16.11
C ARG A 113 -57.08 46.22 -15.60
N HIS A 114 -58.21 45.54 -15.41
CA HIS A 114 -58.21 44.14 -14.99
C HIS A 114 -57.53 43.24 -16.02
N HIS A 115 -57.77 43.46 -17.31
CA HIS A 115 -57.10 42.72 -18.37
C HIS A 115 -55.59 42.96 -18.36
N GLU A 116 -55.15 44.21 -18.20
CA GLU A 116 -53.72 44.55 -18.11
C GLU A 116 -53.04 43.88 -16.92
N GLU A 117 -53.70 43.87 -15.74
CA GLU A 117 -53.22 43.16 -14.55
C GLU A 117 -53.14 41.65 -14.78
N GLN A 118 -54.12 41.05 -15.46
CA GLN A 118 -54.08 39.64 -15.83
C GLN A 118 -52.94 39.32 -16.80
N THR A 119 -52.71 40.16 -17.80
CA THR A 119 -51.58 40.00 -18.72
C THR A 119 -50.24 40.00 -17.97
N LYS A 120 -50.05 40.94 -17.03
CA LYS A 120 -48.83 40.97 -16.19
C LYS A 120 -48.66 39.70 -15.36
N ARG A 121 -49.72 39.22 -14.71
CA ARG A 121 -49.68 37.96 -13.93
C ARG A 121 -49.36 36.74 -14.79
N ILE A 122 -49.88 36.68 -16.01
CA ILE A 122 -49.58 35.57 -16.94
C ILE A 122 -48.09 35.59 -17.29
N SER A 123 -47.55 36.75 -17.65
CA SER A 123 -46.11 36.89 -17.96
C SER A 123 -45.23 36.51 -16.77
N ASP A 124 -45.58 36.90 -15.54
CA ASP A 124 -44.83 36.53 -14.33
C ASP A 124 -44.87 35.01 -14.07
N LEU A 125 -46.02 34.37 -14.28
CA LEU A 125 -46.18 32.93 -14.14
C LEU A 125 -45.41 32.15 -15.21
N GLU A 126 -45.40 32.64 -16.45
CA GLU A 126 -44.60 32.06 -17.54
C GLU A 126 -43.10 32.13 -17.22
N PHE A 127 -42.63 33.26 -16.71
CA PHE A 127 -41.25 33.42 -16.27
C PHE A 127 -40.89 32.46 -15.12
N GLN A 128 -41.77 32.32 -14.11
CA GLN A 128 -41.56 31.38 -13.02
C GLN A 128 -41.55 29.92 -13.51
N LYS A 129 -42.45 29.57 -14.44
CA LYS A 129 -42.50 28.24 -15.06
C LYS A 129 -41.20 27.95 -15.82
N GLU A 130 -40.70 28.90 -16.59
CA GLU A 130 -39.45 28.73 -17.35
C GLU A 130 -38.25 28.51 -16.41
N LYS A 131 -38.18 29.28 -15.31
CA LYS A 131 -37.16 29.08 -14.27
C LYS A 131 -37.26 27.68 -13.63
N LEU A 132 -38.47 27.25 -13.28
CA LEU A 132 -38.74 25.93 -12.71
C LEU A 132 -38.45 24.78 -13.68
N VAL A 133 -38.43 25.02 -15.00
CA VAL A 133 -38.08 24.00 -16.01
C VAL A 133 -36.57 23.90 -16.22
N ARG A 134 -35.82 25.01 -16.07
CA ARG A 134 -34.35 25.00 -16.17
C ARG A 134 -33.69 24.23 -15.02
N ASP A 135 -34.17 24.40 -13.79
CA ASP A 135 -33.54 23.77 -12.61
C ASP A 135 -33.54 22.20 -12.68
N PRO A 136 -34.64 21.53 -13.10
CA PRO A 136 -34.68 20.08 -13.31
C PRO A 136 -33.87 19.58 -14.49
N GLU A 137 -33.56 20.40 -15.51
CA GLU A 137 -32.71 19.98 -16.64
C GLU A 137 -31.22 19.96 -16.27
N GLU A 138 -30.80 20.73 -15.26
CA GLU A 138 -29.44 20.69 -14.72
C GLU A 138 -29.21 19.57 -13.70
N GLN A 139 -30.25 19.17 -12.96
CA GLN A 139 -30.20 18.05 -12.01
C GLN A 139 -29.69 16.72 -12.62
N PRO A 140 -30.17 16.24 -13.79
CA PRO A 140 -29.70 14.98 -14.36
C PRO A 140 -28.22 15.05 -14.78
N LYS A 141 -27.72 16.23 -15.19
CA LYS A 141 -26.29 16.41 -15.47
C LYS A 141 -25.46 16.25 -14.19
N LYS A 142 -25.88 16.90 -13.10
CA LYS A 142 -25.22 16.76 -11.78
C LYS A 142 -25.27 15.31 -11.26
N ILE A 143 -26.40 14.62 -11.45
CA ILE A 143 -26.54 13.21 -11.08
C ILE A 143 -25.58 12.33 -11.89
N ALA A 144 -25.52 12.51 -13.21
CA ALA A 144 -24.61 11.77 -14.07
C ALA A 144 -23.13 12.01 -13.72
N ASP A 145 -22.75 13.25 -13.43
CA ASP A 145 -21.40 13.59 -12.99
C ASP A 145 -21.04 12.94 -11.64
N LEU A 146 -21.96 12.95 -10.68
CA LEU A 146 -21.77 12.29 -9.38
C LEU A 146 -21.71 10.77 -9.52
N GLU A 147 -22.51 10.16 -10.39
CA GLU A 147 -22.42 8.72 -10.69
C GLU A 147 -21.08 8.35 -11.34
N CYS A 148 -20.58 9.19 -12.25
CA CYS A 148 -19.27 9.03 -12.87
C CYS A 148 -18.15 9.11 -11.82
N GLN A 149 -18.17 10.14 -10.97
CA GLN A 149 -17.21 10.29 -9.86
C GLN A 149 -17.27 9.11 -8.90
N LYS A 150 -18.47 8.65 -8.51
CA LYS A 150 -18.66 7.45 -7.69
C LYS A 150 -18.04 6.22 -8.36
N GLY A 151 -18.26 6.03 -9.66
CA GLY A 151 -17.65 4.95 -10.43
C GLY A 151 -16.12 4.96 -10.38
N MET A 152 -15.51 6.15 -10.54
CA MET A 152 -14.06 6.32 -10.41
C MET A 152 -13.55 5.99 -8.99
N VAL A 153 -14.22 6.54 -7.97
CA VAL A 153 -13.88 6.29 -6.55
C VAL A 153 -14.08 4.82 -6.16
N VAL A 154 -14.94 4.05 -6.83
CA VAL A 154 -15.12 2.61 -6.58
C VAL A 154 -14.04 1.76 -7.27
N CYS A 155 -13.51 2.21 -8.41
CA CYS A 155 -12.42 1.52 -9.11
C CYS A 155 -11.09 1.59 -8.34
N ASP A 156 -10.81 2.70 -7.65
CA ASP A 156 -9.58 2.91 -6.89
C ASP A 156 -9.38 1.88 -5.74
N PRO A 157 -10.36 1.62 -4.84
CA PRO A 157 -10.28 0.60 -3.80
C PRO A 157 -10.05 -0.80 -4.35
N LYS A 158 -10.62 -1.13 -5.51
CA LYS A 158 -10.43 -2.46 -6.13
C LYS A 158 -9.00 -2.63 -6.62
N ALA A 159 -8.42 -1.59 -7.22
CA ALA A 159 -7.01 -1.60 -7.61
C ALA A 159 -6.09 -1.63 -6.38
N GLN A 160 -6.41 -0.85 -5.34
CA GLN A 160 -5.67 -0.87 -4.07
C GLN A 160 -5.72 -2.24 -3.39
N THR A 161 -6.88 -2.90 -3.34
CA THR A 161 -7.03 -4.25 -2.78
C THR A 161 -6.13 -5.25 -3.49
N LYS A 162 -6.08 -5.22 -4.83
CA LYS A 162 -5.17 -6.08 -5.60
C LYS A 162 -3.70 -5.82 -5.26
N ARG A 163 -3.32 -4.54 -5.12
CA ARG A 163 -1.95 -4.15 -4.76
C ARG A 163 -1.58 -4.60 -3.35
N ILE A 164 -2.49 -4.50 -2.40
CA ILE A 164 -2.31 -4.99 -1.02
C ILE A 164 -2.08 -6.50 -1.04
N SER A 165 -2.93 -7.27 -1.72
CA SER A 165 -2.76 -8.73 -1.78
C SER A 165 -1.44 -9.17 -2.43
N GLU A 166 -0.96 -8.45 -3.46
CA GLU A 166 0.34 -8.74 -4.06
C GLU A 166 1.50 -8.41 -3.10
N LEU A 167 1.43 -7.31 -2.36
CA LEU A 167 2.42 -6.94 -1.35
C LEU A 167 2.44 -7.94 -0.19
N GLU A 168 1.28 -8.41 0.28
CA GLU A 168 1.19 -9.44 1.32
C GLU A 168 1.84 -10.75 0.86
N ARG A 169 1.64 -11.15 -0.40
CA ARG A 169 2.30 -12.32 -1.00
C ARG A 169 3.81 -12.15 -1.04
N GLN A 170 4.31 -10.99 -1.48
CA GLN A 170 5.75 -10.70 -1.51
C GLN A 170 6.36 -10.70 -0.10
N ASN A 171 5.66 -10.11 0.88
CA ASN A 171 6.10 -10.10 2.27
C ASN A 171 6.19 -11.53 2.83
N GLY A 172 5.21 -12.39 2.54
CA GLY A 172 5.25 -13.80 2.93
C GLY A 172 6.47 -14.55 2.37
N MET A 173 6.86 -14.31 1.11
CA MET A 173 8.06 -14.92 0.53
C MET A 173 9.35 -14.43 1.20
N MET A 174 9.44 -13.13 1.52
CA MET A 174 10.62 -12.58 2.21
C MET A 174 10.76 -13.14 3.63
N VAL A 175 9.65 -13.25 4.38
CA VAL A 175 9.64 -13.83 5.72
C VAL A 175 10.14 -15.28 5.68
N HIS A 176 9.63 -16.10 4.74
CA HIS A 176 10.11 -17.47 4.57
C HIS A 176 11.61 -17.53 4.23
N SER A 177 12.09 -16.63 3.37
CA SER A 177 13.52 -16.55 3.04
C SER A 177 14.38 -16.22 4.27
N LEU A 178 13.91 -15.32 5.13
CA LEU A 178 14.58 -14.94 6.37
C LEU A 178 14.60 -16.08 7.40
N GLU A 179 13.49 -16.80 7.53
CA GLU A 179 13.40 -17.99 8.38
C GLU A 179 14.39 -19.08 7.93
N GLU A 180 14.50 -19.32 6.62
CA GLU A 180 15.46 -20.28 6.08
C GLU A 180 16.91 -19.84 6.30
N GLN A 181 17.23 -18.56 6.09
CA GLN A 181 18.56 -18.01 6.41
C GLN A 181 18.89 -18.15 7.91
N THR A 182 17.92 -17.90 8.79
CA THR A 182 18.08 -18.08 10.24
C THR A 182 18.34 -19.54 10.60
N ARG A 183 17.64 -20.47 9.93
CA ARG A 183 17.85 -21.92 10.10
C ARG A 183 19.26 -22.32 9.67
N ILE A 184 19.74 -21.83 8.54
CA ILE A 184 21.10 -22.07 8.03
C ILE A 184 22.14 -21.50 8.99
N ALA A 185 21.98 -20.26 9.46
CA ALA A 185 22.88 -19.64 10.41
C ALA A 185 22.99 -20.45 11.72
N SER A 186 21.86 -20.90 12.28
CA SER A 186 21.87 -21.75 13.48
C SER A 186 22.54 -23.11 13.25
N ALA A 187 22.39 -23.71 12.05
CA ALA A 187 23.08 -24.94 11.70
C ALA A 187 24.61 -24.74 11.59
N LEU A 188 25.05 -23.61 11.02
CA LEU A 188 26.46 -23.25 10.94
C LEU A 188 27.07 -23.00 12.31
N GLU A 189 26.36 -22.29 13.19
CA GLU A 189 26.78 -22.04 14.58
C GLU A 189 26.96 -23.36 15.35
N LYS A 190 26.03 -24.31 15.20
CA LYS A 190 26.18 -25.66 15.78
C LYS A 190 27.38 -26.42 15.24
N ARG A 191 27.67 -26.28 13.94
CA ARG A 191 28.84 -26.90 13.31
C ARG A 191 30.13 -26.29 13.84
N ASP A 192 30.20 -24.97 13.97
CA ASP A 192 31.36 -24.24 14.52
C ASP A 192 31.63 -24.65 15.96
N ALA A 193 30.59 -24.70 16.80
CA ALA A 193 30.71 -25.16 18.19
C ALA A 193 31.26 -26.60 18.28
N LYS A 194 30.75 -27.51 17.45
CA LYS A 194 31.24 -28.90 17.38
C LYS A 194 32.69 -28.97 16.91
N MET A 195 33.08 -28.11 15.98
CA MET A 195 34.45 -28.08 15.46
C MET A 195 35.43 -27.58 16.52
N LYS A 196 35.06 -26.52 17.25
CA LYS A 196 35.82 -26.02 18.41
C LYS A 196 36.01 -27.10 19.48
N GLU A 197 34.96 -27.88 19.77
CA GLU A 197 35.05 -29.02 20.68
C GLU A 197 36.04 -30.08 20.18
N VAL A 198 35.96 -30.48 18.90
CA VAL A 198 36.88 -31.47 18.30
C VAL A 198 38.33 -30.98 18.37
N PHE A 199 38.60 -29.73 17.99
CA PHE A 199 39.94 -29.16 18.09
C PHE A 199 40.44 -29.09 19.52
N GLY A 200 39.60 -28.68 20.48
CA GLY A 200 39.94 -28.69 21.90
C GLY A 200 40.34 -30.08 22.41
N ASN A 201 39.61 -31.12 22.00
CA ASN A 201 39.93 -32.51 22.35
C ASN A 201 41.24 -32.99 21.71
N ILE A 202 41.50 -32.63 20.45
CA ILE A 202 42.75 -32.94 19.74
C ILE A 202 43.93 -32.27 20.45
N SER A 203 43.86 -30.97 20.71
CA SER A 203 44.91 -30.23 21.43
C SER A 203 45.16 -30.82 22.81
N SER A 204 44.11 -31.12 23.58
CA SER A 204 44.26 -31.74 24.90
C SER A 204 45.00 -33.08 24.85
N THR A 205 44.71 -33.89 23.83
CA THR A 205 45.40 -35.18 23.62
C THR A 205 46.87 -34.97 23.25
N MET A 206 47.15 -34.01 22.37
CA MET A 206 48.52 -33.68 21.96
C MET A 206 49.35 -33.10 23.12
N PHE A 207 48.74 -32.29 24.00
CA PHE A 207 49.39 -31.77 25.19
C PHE A 207 49.81 -32.88 26.15
N LEU A 208 48.94 -33.87 26.41
CA LEU A 208 49.28 -35.01 27.26
C LEU A 208 50.42 -35.84 26.66
N GLU A 209 50.45 -36.01 25.33
CA GLU A 209 51.54 -36.70 24.64
C GLU A 209 52.85 -35.90 24.72
N LEU A 210 52.79 -34.57 24.59
CA LEU A 210 53.95 -33.69 24.76
C LEU A 210 54.51 -33.76 26.18
N GLU A 211 53.65 -33.68 27.20
CA GLU A 211 54.03 -33.80 28.61
C GLU A 211 54.71 -35.16 28.87
N TYR A 212 54.15 -36.25 28.34
CA TYR A 212 54.75 -37.58 28.41
C TYR A 212 56.11 -37.66 27.70
N GLN A 213 56.25 -37.08 26.50
CA GLN A 213 57.53 -37.06 25.77
C GLN A 213 58.58 -36.21 26.50
N GLU A 214 58.19 -35.08 27.09
CA GLU A 214 59.09 -34.22 27.87
C GLU A 214 59.58 -34.93 29.14
N GLU A 215 58.70 -35.61 29.88
CA GLU A 215 59.08 -36.48 31.00
C GLU A 215 60.09 -37.56 30.56
N LEU A 216 59.82 -38.25 29.45
CA LEU A 216 60.71 -39.29 28.91
C LEU A 216 62.10 -38.74 28.56
N ILE A 217 62.16 -37.58 27.90
CA ILE A 217 63.41 -36.92 27.52
C ILE A 217 64.21 -36.53 28.77
N ASN A 218 63.54 -36.04 29.81
CA ASN A 218 64.17 -35.64 31.07
C ASN A 218 64.77 -36.82 31.86
N GLU A 219 64.24 -38.04 31.70
CA GLU A 219 64.78 -39.25 32.35
C GLU A 219 65.98 -39.86 31.61
N MET A 220 66.19 -39.55 30.32
CA MET A 220 67.26 -40.17 29.51
C MET A 220 68.64 -39.55 29.73
N THR A 221 69.70 -40.35 29.49
CA THR A 221 71.07 -39.83 29.52
C THR A 221 71.34 -38.83 28.39
N PRO A 222 72.19 -37.78 28.63
CA PRO A 222 72.49 -36.78 27.62
C PRO A 222 73.07 -37.41 26.34
N GLY A 223 72.29 -37.42 25.27
CA GLY A 223 72.64 -38.02 23.97
C GLY A 223 71.60 -39.02 23.42
N GLU A 224 70.78 -39.64 24.27
CA GLU A 224 69.74 -40.59 23.82
C GLU A 224 68.41 -39.88 23.46
N GLY A 225 68.16 -38.70 24.03
CA GLY A 225 66.96 -37.90 23.78
C GLY A 225 66.87 -37.24 22.40
N GLU A 226 67.98 -37.16 21.64
CA GLU A 226 68.00 -36.52 20.30
C GLU A 226 67.03 -37.21 19.31
N PHE A 227 66.69 -38.47 19.55
CA PHE A 227 65.76 -39.23 18.71
C PHE A 227 64.30 -38.73 18.81
N PHE A 228 63.91 -38.15 19.95
CA PHE A 228 62.54 -37.69 20.21
C PHE A 228 62.34 -36.19 19.95
N GLN A 229 63.43 -35.41 19.84
CA GLN A 229 63.37 -33.97 19.58
C GLN A 229 62.57 -33.59 18.31
N PRO A 230 62.71 -34.29 17.16
CA PRO A 230 61.98 -33.94 15.94
C PRO A 230 60.46 -34.14 16.06
N SER A 231 60.03 -35.22 16.73
CA SER A 231 58.60 -35.48 16.96
C SER A 231 58.00 -34.50 17.96
N HIS A 232 58.73 -34.19 19.04
CA HIS A 232 58.32 -33.21 20.04
C HIS A 232 58.11 -31.81 19.41
N ASN A 233 59.09 -31.31 18.64
CA ASN A 233 58.96 -29.99 18.00
C ASN A 233 57.79 -29.93 16.99
N THR A 234 57.56 -31.03 16.27
CA THR A 234 56.42 -31.13 15.34
C THR A 234 55.08 -31.06 16.08
N LEU A 235 54.98 -31.72 17.24
CA LEU A 235 53.77 -31.67 18.08
C LEU A 235 53.57 -30.28 18.69
N VAL A 236 54.62 -29.61 19.16
CA VAL A 236 54.57 -28.23 19.66
C VAL A 236 54.07 -27.27 18.58
N ASP A 237 54.60 -27.36 17.36
CA ASP A 237 54.17 -26.53 16.23
C ASP A 237 52.69 -26.75 15.88
N LEU A 238 52.25 -28.02 15.83
CA LEU A 238 50.85 -28.36 15.54
C LEU A 238 49.90 -27.86 16.63
N VAL A 239 50.27 -27.99 17.90
CA VAL A 239 49.48 -27.46 19.03
C VAL A 239 49.37 -25.94 18.94
N GLY A 240 50.47 -25.24 18.66
CA GLY A 240 50.46 -23.78 18.48
C GLY A 240 49.55 -23.32 17.34
N ILE A 241 49.52 -24.07 16.22
CA ILE A 241 48.60 -23.79 15.11
C ILE A 241 47.13 -23.94 15.53
N ILE A 242 46.79 -25.02 16.24
CA ILE A 242 45.41 -25.27 16.69
C ILE A 242 44.96 -24.25 17.75
N GLU A 243 45.83 -23.87 18.68
CA GLU A 243 45.55 -22.79 19.64
C GLU A 243 45.29 -21.47 18.93
N GLN A 244 46.09 -21.13 17.91
CA GLN A 244 45.89 -19.91 17.15
C GLN A 244 44.56 -19.90 16.37
N TRP A 245 44.10 -21.07 15.90
CA TRP A 245 42.79 -21.22 15.26
C TRP A 245 41.61 -21.11 16.23
N THR A 246 41.82 -21.33 17.52
CA THR A 246 40.75 -21.33 18.54
C THR A 246 40.66 -20.04 19.34
N VAL A 247 41.73 -19.23 19.39
CA VAL A 247 41.82 -18.01 20.21
C VAL A 247 41.35 -16.74 19.47
N ASP A 248 41.45 -16.69 18.14
CA ASP A 248 41.27 -15.43 17.39
C ASP A 248 39.84 -15.21 16.87
N ASP A 249 38.97 -14.70 17.76
CA ASP A 249 37.56 -14.37 17.46
C ASP A 249 37.43 -13.31 16.33
N LYS A 250 38.49 -12.51 16.10
CA LYS A 250 38.56 -11.48 15.05
C LYS A 250 38.96 -12.00 13.67
N HIS A 251 39.46 -13.23 13.56
CA HIS A 251 39.78 -13.87 12.28
C HIS A 251 38.81 -15.00 11.93
N SER A 252 37.79 -15.21 12.77
CA SER A 252 36.67 -16.12 12.50
C SER A 252 35.92 -15.80 11.20
N GLU A 253 35.99 -14.57 10.70
CA GLU A 253 35.39 -14.16 9.42
C GLU A 253 36.25 -14.61 8.20
N MET A 254 37.55 -14.86 8.38
CA MET A 254 38.43 -15.46 7.37
C MET A 254 38.45 -17.00 7.42
N MET A 255 37.85 -17.62 8.43
CA MET A 255 37.96 -19.07 8.67
C MET A 255 37.13 -19.93 7.71
N PHE A 256 36.16 -19.40 6.96
CA PHE A 256 35.32 -20.22 6.10
C PHE A 256 34.81 -19.47 4.86
N ASN A 257 35.70 -19.19 3.90
CA ASN A 257 35.25 -19.18 2.50
C ASN A 257 34.92 -20.65 2.15
N LEU A 258 33.66 -21.05 2.36
CA LEU A 258 33.14 -22.40 2.06
C LEU A 258 33.26 -22.77 0.57
N GLU A 259 33.68 -21.86 -0.31
CA GLU A 259 34.01 -22.18 -1.69
C GLU A 259 35.26 -23.08 -1.82
N ASP A 260 36.12 -23.14 -0.79
CA ASP A 260 37.32 -24.00 -0.74
C ASP A 260 37.19 -25.21 0.21
N GLU A 261 35.98 -25.77 0.34
CA GLU A 261 35.67 -27.02 1.08
C GLU A 261 36.63 -28.21 0.82
N PRO A 262 37.17 -28.45 -0.39
CA PRO A 262 38.06 -29.59 -0.65
C PRO A 262 39.40 -29.53 0.09
N GLN A 263 39.94 -28.34 0.33
CA GLN A 263 41.27 -28.19 0.92
C GLN A 263 41.26 -28.48 2.42
N PHE A 264 40.17 -28.13 3.10
CA PHE A 264 40.02 -28.41 4.52
C PHE A 264 39.85 -29.90 4.79
N GLU A 265 39.03 -30.57 3.98
CA GLU A 265 38.81 -32.01 4.06
C GLU A 265 40.13 -32.78 3.82
N GLN A 266 40.95 -32.29 2.88
CA GLN A 266 42.27 -32.84 2.60
C GLN A 266 43.26 -32.63 3.76
N LEU A 267 43.28 -31.44 4.36
CA LEU A 267 44.09 -31.13 5.55
C LEU A 267 43.69 -31.99 6.74
N TYR A 268 42.39 -32.15 6.98
CA TYR A 268 41.86 -32.99 8.07
C TYR A 268 42.22 -34.47 7.87
N VAL A 269 42.08 -34.97 6.63
CA VAL A 269 42.49 -36.34 6.27
C VAL A 269 44.00 -36.53 6.43
N GLU A 270 44.82 -35.56 6.03
CA GLU A 270 46.27 -35.64 6.19
C GLU A 270 46.68 -35.61 7.67
N LEU A 271 46.06 -34.77 8.49
CA LEU A 271 46.30 -34.72 9.93
C LEU A 271 45.92 -36.03 10.62
N LEU A 272 44.74 -36.59 10.30
CA LEU A 272 44.32 -37.91 10.80
C LEU A 272 45.28 -39.01 10.35
N SER A 273 45.75 -38.95 9.10
CA SER A 273 46.68 -39.95 8.56
C SER A 273 48.01 -39.92 9.30
N ARG A 274 48.58 -38.73 9.53
CA ARG A 274 49.83 -38.58 10.29
C ARG A 274 49.68 -39.03 11.74
N PHE A 275 48.56 -38.70 12.37
CA PHE A 275 48.28 -39.14 13.74
C PHE A 275 48.15 -40.67 13.84
N ASN A 276 47.43 -41.29 12.89
CA ASN A 276 47.33 -42.75 12.81
C ASN A 276 48.68 -43.42 12.56
N GLU A 277 49.53 -42.83 11.72
CA GLU A 277 50.85 -43.35 11.43
C GLU A 277 51.77 -43.29 12.66
N GLN A 278 51.80 -42.14 13.37
CA GLN A 278 52.55 -42.01 14.62
C GLN A 278 52.02 -42.95 15.71
N SER A 279 50.70 -43.08 15.85
CA SER A 279 50.05 -44.03 16.77
C SER A 279 50.45 -45.48 16.46
N CYS A 280 50.53 -45.87 15.19
CA CYS A 280 51.01 -47.19 14.78
C CYS A 280 52.50 -47.40 15.12
N GLN A 281 53.33 -46.38 14.93
CA GLN A 281 54.76 -46.44 15.28
C GLN A 281 54.97 -46.59 16.79
N LEU A 282 54.27 -45.78 17.60
CA LEU A 282 54.25 -45.87 19.06
C LEU A 282 53.80 -47.25 19.54
N LYS A 283 52.72 -47.79 18.96
CA LYS A 283 52.21 -49.12 19.30
C LYS A 283 53.23 -50.23 18.98
N MET A 284 53.94 -50.13 17.84
CA MET A 284 55.02 -51.06 17.54
C MET A 284 56.20 -50.94 18.49
N GLN A 285 56.57 -49.73 18.91
CA GLN A 285 57.65 -49.54 19.90
C GLN A 285 57.25 -50.08 21.27
N SER A 286 56.02 -49.83 21.72
CA SER A 286 55.47 -50.42 22.94
C SER A 286 55.52 -51.96 22.90
N MET A 287 55.10 -52.58 21.79
CA MET A 287 55.23 -54.04 21.63
C MET A 287 56.68 -54.55 21.66
N LYS A 288 57.65 -53.76 21.18
CA LYS A 288 59.07 -54.13 21.27
C LYS A 288 59.57 -54.04 22.70
N LEU A 289 59.17 -53.00 23.43
CA LEU A 289 59.52 -52.81 24.85
C LEU A 289 58.92 -53.92 25.72
N ASP A 290 57.66 -54.30 25.50
CA ASP A 290 57.03 -55.41 26.25
C ASP A 290 57.79 -56.73 26.04
N ARG A 291 58.19 -57.04 24.80
CA ARG A 291 59.01 -58.23 24.52
C ARG A 291 60.38 -58.17 25.19
N GLN A 292 61.01 -57.00 25.21
CA GLN A 292 62.29 -56.81 25.89
C GLN A 292 62.14 -56.98 27.40
N LYS A 293 61.06 -56.46 27.98
CA LYS A 293 60.72 -56.61 29.39
C LYS A 293 60.51 -58.08 29.75
N ASP A 294 59.72 -58.81 28.98
CA ASP A 294 59.51 -60.25 29.19
C ASP A 294 60.84 -61.03 29.17
N MET A 295 61.73 -60.68 28.25
CA MET A 295 63.05 -61.30 28.14
C MET A 295 63.96 -60.94 29.33
N ILE A 296 63.89 -59.71 29.84
CA ILE A 296 64.61 -59.29 31.05
C ILE A 296 64.07 -60.02 32.29
N ASP A 297 62.75 -60.17 32.41
CA ASP A 297 62.13 -60.89 33.53
C ASP A 297 62.50 -62.38 33.51
N GLU A 298 62.56 -63.00 32.32
CA GLU A 298 63.05 -64.37 32.14
C GLU A 298 64.53 -64.49 32.53
N GLN A 299 65.39 -63.59 32.02
CA GLN A 299 66.80 -63.54 32.40
C GLN A 299 66.96 -63.37 33.92
N ARG A 300 66.18 -62.49 34.55
CA ARG A 300 66.20 -62.27 35.99
C ARG A 300 65.80 -63.52 36.77
N SER A 301 64.81 -64.27 36.29
CA SER A 301 64.40 -65.56 36.87
C SER A 301 65.53 -66.60 36.81
N THR A 302 66.20 -66.72 35.65
CA THR A 302 67.32 -67.67 35.51
C THR A 302 68.51 -67.33 36.41
N ILE A 303 68.83 -66.03 36.56
CA ILE A 303 69.86 -65.56 37.49
C ILE A 303 69.50 -65.96 38.92
N PHE A 304 68.26 -65.74 39.34
CA PHE A 304 67.80 -66.08 40.69
C PHE A 304 67.89 -67.59 40.98
N GLU A 305 67.56 -68.43 39.99
CA GLU A 305 67.68 -69.89 40.09
C GLU A 305 69.15 -70.34 40.19
N LEU A 306 70.04 -69.78 39.38
CA LEU A 306 71.48 -70.04 39.46
C LEU A 306 72.06 -69.62 40.81
N GLU A 307 71.63 -68.48 41.37
CA GLU A 307 72.03 -68.05 42.71
C GLU A 307 71.54 -68.99 43.81
N ALA A 308 70.35 -69.57 43.67
CA ALA A 308 69.85 -70.59 44.59
C ALA A 308 70.64 -71.89 44.50
N GLN A 309 70.96 -72.35 43.29
CA GLN A 309 71.82 -73.53 43.06
C GLN A 309 73.23 -73.32 43.64
N LYS A 310 73.83 -72.14 43.44
CA LYS A 310 75.12 -71.76 44.03
C LYS A 310 75.09 -71.83 45.56
N ARG A 311 74.04 -71.29 46.19
CA ARG A 311 73.86 -71.36 47.66
C ARG A 311 73.72 -72.79 48.17
N LYS A 312 72.99 -73.64 47.45
CA LYS A 312 72.86 -75.07 47.79
C LYS A 312 74.21 -75.80 47.72
N LEU A 313 74.94 -75.63 46.62
CA LEU A 313 76.26 -76.25 46.43
C LEU A 313 77.25 -75.80 47.52
N ALA A 314 77.22 -74.52 47.89
CA ALA A 314 78.05 -74.00 48.97
C ALA A 314 77.73 -74.66 50.32
N GLY A 315 76.44 -74.86 50.64
CA GLY A 315 76.03 -75.59 51.84
C GLY A 315 76.41 -77.07 51.82
N ASP A 316 76.25 -77.75 50.68
CA ASP A 316 76.66 -79.15 50.51
C ASP A 316 78.19 -79.31 50.71
N LEU A 317 78.99 -78.36 50.22
CA LEU A 317 80.44 -78.33 50.43
C LEU A 317 80.80 -78.11 51.90
N GLU A 318 80.15 -77.16 52.57
CA GLU A 318 80.35 -76.90 54.01
C GLU A 318 80.01 -78.13 54.86
N GLU A 319 78.96 -78.89 54.50
CA GLU A 319 78.60 -80.15 55.14
C GLU A 319 79.67 -81.24 54.92
N GLN A 320 80.21 -81.35 53.69
CA GLN A 320 81.30 -82.29 53.38
C GLN A 320 82.58 -81.93 54.14
N ASP A 321 82.96 -80.66 54.17
CA ASP A 321 84.11 -80.17 54.94
C ASP A 321 83.94 -80.49 56.43
N GLY A 322 82.74 -80.32 56.98
CA GLY A 322 82.41 -80.72 58.36
C GLY A 322 82.53 -82.23 58.62
N LYS A 323 82.09 -83.07 57.67
CA LYS A 323 82.25 -84.54 57.75
C LYS A 323 83.71 -84.96 57.70
N VAL A 324 84.49 -84.37 56.80
CA VAL A 324 85.94 -84.64 56.68
C VAL A 324 86.66 -84.22 57.96
N ALA A 325 86.35 -83.04 58.51
CA ALA A 325 86.91 -82.59 59.79
C ALA A 325 86.58 -83.56 60.94
N SER A 326 85.32 -84.03 61.03
CA SER A 326 84.89 -84.99 62.05
C SER A 326 85.60 -86.35 61.92
N LEU A 327 85.79 -86.84 60.69
CA LEU A 327 86.53 -88.07 60.43
C LEU A 327 88.02 -87.93 60.81
N LEU A 328 88.63 -86.78 60.51
CA LEU A 328 90.00 -86.48 60.92
C LEU A 328 90.15 -86.48 62.45
N GLU A 329 89.22 -85.85 63.18
CA GLU A 329 89.21 -85.85 64.65
C GLU A 329 89.06 -87.28 65.23
N CYS A 330 88.21 -88.12 64.63
CA CYS A 330 88.05 -89.52 65.04
C CYS A 330 89.30 -90.38 64.77
N LEU A 331 90.05 -90.08 63.70
CA LEU A 331 91.30 -90.77 63.37
C LEU A 331 92.44 -90.34 64.30
N GLU A 332 92.51 -89.06 64.64
CA GLU A 332 93.50 -88.52 65.58
C GLU A 332 93.29 -89.05 67.02
N GLY A 333 92.03 -89.22 67.44
CA GLY A 333 91.67 -89.84 68.72
C GLY A 333 91.99 -91.34 68.84
N ASN A 334 92.17 -92.05 67.72
CA ASN A 334 92.45 -93.49 67.69
C ASN A 334 93.94 -93.84 67.51
N GLY A 335 94.84 -92.87 67.44
CA GLY A 335 96.29 -93.12 67.40
C GLY A 335 96.78 -93.83 66.13
N VAL A 336 96.04 -93.75 65.02
CA VAL A 336 96.45 -94.36 63.74
C VAL A 336 97.24 -93.32 62.94
N GLU A 337 98.58 -93.46 62.91
CA GLU A 337 99.44 -92.70 61.99
C GLU A 337 99.08 -93.03 60.53
N PHE A 338 98.45 -92.09 59.83
CA PHE A 338 98.28 -92.18 58.39
C PHE A 338 99.50 -91.62 57.68
N THR A 339 100.30 -92.51 57.08
CA THR A 339 101.26 -92.13 56.04
C THR A 339 100.49 -91.88 54.74
N PHE A 340 100.29 -90.61 54.39
CA PHE A 340 99.79 -90.24 53.06
C PHE A 340 100.84 -90.62 52.01
N ILE A 341 100.55 -91.66 51.22
CA ILE A 341 101.27 -91.92 49.98
C ILE A 341 100.60 -91.07 48.90
N TRP A 342 101.23 -89.94 48.57
CA TRP A 342 100.90 -89.19 47.37
C TRP A 342 101.44 -89.95 46.16
N ASN A 343 100.57 -90.19 45.16
CA ASN A 343 100.96 -90.56 43.81
C ASN A 343 100.58 -89.43 42.86
#